data_AF-A0A932HJD4-F1
#
_entry.id   AF-A0A932HJD4-F1
#
_cell.length_a   1.000
_cell.length_b   1.000
_cell.length_c   1.000
_cell.angle_alpha   90.00
_cell.angle_beta   90.00
_cell.angle_gamma   90.00
#
_symmetry.space_group_name_H-M   'P 1'
#
loop_
_entity.id
_entity.type
_entity.pdbx_description
1 polymer ?
#
loop_
_entity_poly.entity_id
_entity_poly.type
_entity_poly.pdbx_seq_one_letter_code
_entity_poly.pdbx_strand_id
1 'polypeptide(L)' 'MPNHGRSQPEQTVKPKFKVWVVFDDRVKFGDGRARLLERIDELGSIKKAVAQFGMSYRNAWGYLRDFE' A
#
# COMPACT_ATOMS: atom_id res chain seq x y z
N MET A 1 -12.65 -24.86 46.65
CA MET A 1 -13.43 -23.66 46.27
C MET A 1 -12.49 -22.72 45.48
N PRO A 2 -12.96 -22.02 44.43
CA PRO A 2 -12.39 -22.09 43.07
C PRO A 2 -11.36 -21.01 42.66
N ASN A 3 -10.74 -21.33 41.52
CA ASN A 3 -9.68 -20.68 40.74
C ASN A 3 -10.08 -19.31 40.13
N HIS A 4 -9.06 -18.61 39.60
CA HIS A 4 -9.00 -17.90 38.32
C HIS A 4 -8.50 -16.45 38.38
N GLY A 5 -7.26 -16.26 37.91
CA GLY A 5 -6.72 -14.96 37.53
C GLY A 5 -5.61 -15.13 36.50
N ARG A 6 -5.92 -15.74 35.34
CA ARG A 6 -5.03 -15.71 34.17
C ARG A 6 -4.83 -14.24 33.79
N SER A 7 -3.64 -13.69 34.05
CA SER A 7 -3.20 -12.40 33.52
C SER A 7 -3.29 -12.48 31.99
N GLN A 8 -4.29 -11.84 31.40
CA GLN A 8 -4.38 -11.73 29.96
C GLN A 8 -3.25 -10.81 29.50
N PRO A 9 -2.44 -11.18 28.49
CA PRO A 9 -1.44 -10.27 27.95
C PRO A 9 -2.17 -9.04 27.41
N GLU A 10 -1.70 -7.87 27.82
CA GLU A 10 -2.21 -6.57 27.41
C GLU A 10 -2.17 -6.50 25.86
N GLN A 11 -3.31 -6.66 25.22
CA GLN A 11 -3.37 -6.67 23.76
C GLN A 11 -3.19 -5.23 23.27
N THR A 12 -1.95 -4.87 22.92
CA THR A 12 -1.64 -3.60 22.26
C THR A 12 -2.34 -3.56 20.90
N VAL A 13 -3.42 -2.79 20.80
CA VAL A 13 -4.12 -2.56 19.55
C VAL A 13 -3.23 -1.71 18.64
N LYS A 14 -2.80 -2.26 17.50
CA LYS A 14 -2.12 -1.52 16.44
C LYS A 14 -3.13 -1.14 15.36
N PRO A 15 -3.61 0.10 15.29
CA PRO A 15 -4.57 0.49 14.26
C PRO A 15 -3.89 0.44 12.89
N LYS A 16 -4.58 -0.18 11.92
CA LYS A 16 -4.20 -0.18 10.51
C LYS A 16 -5.29 0.57 9.74
N PHE A 17 -4.90 1.60 9.01
CA PHE A 17 -5.80 2.38 8.16
C PHE A 17 -5.39 2.18 6.71
N LYS A 18 -6.37 2.08 5.82
CA LYS A 18 -6.15 2.07 4.38
C LYS A 18 -6.72 3.37 3.81
N VAL A 19 -5.86 4.23 3.31
CA VAL A 19 -6.26 5.50 2.68
C VAL A 19 -6.43 5.28 1.18
N TRP A 20 -7.56 5.75 0.66
CA TRP A 20 -7.84 5.77 -0.78
C TRP A 20 -8.13 7.21 -1.16
N VAL A 21 -7.41 7.73 -2.15
CA VAL A 21 -7.70 9.06 -2.69
C VAL A 21 -8.50 8.88 -3.97
N VAL A 22 -9.70 9.45 -3.96
CA VAL A 22 -10.65 9.43 -5.07
C VAL A 22 -10.63 10.81 -5.73
N PHE A 23 -10.52 10.84 -7.05
CA PHE A 23 -10.69 12.04 -7.86
C PHE A 23 -11.76 11.74 -8.91
N ASP A 24 -12.75 12.63 -9.06
CA ASP A 24 -13.85 12.51 -10.03
C ASP A 24 -14.50 11.11 -10.06
N ASP A 25 -14.87 10.60 -8.89
CA ASP A 25 -15.49 9.29 -8.66
C ASP A 25 -14.64 8.06 -9.06
N ARG A 26 -13.35 8.26 -9.34
CA ARG A 26 -12.38 7.18 -9.61
C ARG A 26 -11.31 7.12 -8.53
N VAL A 27 -11.06 5.92 -8.01
CA VAL A 27 -9.94 5.67 -7.08
C VAL A 27 -8.62 5.84 -7.85
N LYS A 28 -8.03 7.03 -7.82
CA LYS A 28 -6.74 7.32 -8.46
C LYS A 28 -5.55 6.97 -7.56
N PHE A 29 -5.71 6.91 -6.23
CA PHE A 29 -4.60 6.60 -5.31
C PHE A 29 -5.00 5.53 -4.29
N GLY A 30 -4.18 4.49 -4.15
CA GLY A 30 -4.36 3.43 -3.15
C GLY A 30 -3.02 2.76 -2.84
N ASP A 31 -3.01 1.83 -1.89
CA ASP A 31 -1.80 1.18 -1.35
C ASP A 31 -0.86 0.62 -2.45
N GLY A 32 -1.42 0.04 -3.52
CA GLY A 32 -0.61 -0.46 -4.65
C GLY A 32 0.12 0.63 -5.43
N ARG A 33 -0.49 1.81 -5.62
CA ARG A 33 0.11 2.94 -6.32
C ARG A 33 1.10 3.69 -5.44
N ALA A 34 0.79 3.85 -4.15
CA ALA A 34 1.70 4.42 -3.17
C ALA A 34 3.00 3.61 -3.10
N ARG A 35 2.90 2.29 -2.95
CA ARG A 35 4.08 1.42 -2.93
C ARG A 35 4.85 1.41 -4.25
N LEU A 36 4.19 1.51 -5.40
CA LEU A 36 4.89 1.63 -6.68
C LEU A 36 5.74 2.91 -6.71
N LEU A 37 5.18 4.05 -6.27
CA LEU A 37 5.89 5.33 -6.20
C LEU A 37 7.04 5.29 -5.18
N GLU A 38 6.84 4.69 -4.01
CA GLU A 38 7.92 4.48 -3.03
C GLU A 38 9.06 3.66 -3.65
N ARG A 39 8.77 2.58 -4.38
CA ARG A 39 9.81 1.80 -5.05
C ARG A 39 10.49 2.56 -6.19
N ILE A 40 9.76 3.43 -6.90
CA ILE A 40 10.35 4.28 -7.94
C ILE A 40 11.36 5.24 -7.31
N ASP A 41 11.00 5.86 -6.19
CA ASP A 41 11.85 6.78 -5.43
C ASP A 41 13.09 6.05 -4.88
N GLU A 42 12.90 4.91 -4.19
CA GLU A 42 13.99 4.10 -3.63
C GLU A 42 14.97 3.58 -4.70
N LEU A 43 14.47 3.18 -5.87
CA LEU A 43 15.29 2.54 -6.91
C LEU A 43 15.82 3.53 -7.97
N GLY A 44 15.31 4.77 -7.97
CA GLY A 44 15.59 5.79 -8.99
C GLY A 44 15.21 5.36 -10.41
N SER A 45 14.37 4.33 -10.56
CA SER A 45 14.07 3.74 -11.87
C SER A 45 12.70 3.10 -11.89
N ILE A 46 11.84 3.65 -12.74
CA ILE A 46 10.51 3.10 -13.02
C ILE A 46 10.62 1.64 -13.43
N LYS A 47 11.47 1.32 -14.41
CA LYS A 47 11.64 -0.04 -14.93
C LYS A 47 11.98 -1.06 -13.84
N LYS A 48 12.86 -0.71 -12.88
CA LYS A 48 13.22 -1.60 -11.77
C LYS A 48 12.07 -1.78 -10.78
N ALA A 49 11.37 -0.69 -10.45
CA ALA A 49 10.21 -0.73 -9.57
C ALA A 49 9.08 -1.60 -10.16
N VAL A 50 8.77 -1.44 -11.45
CA VAL A 50 7.71 -2.23 -12.11
C VAL A 50 8.08 -3.72 -12.19
N ALA A 51 9.35 -4.03 -12.45
CA ALA A 51 9.86 -5.40 -12.48
C ALA A 51 9.72 -6.09 -11.10
N GLN A 52 10.01 -5.38 -10.00
CA GLN A 52 9.77 -5.89 -8.65
C GLN A 52 8.28 -6.04 -8.32
N PHE A 53 7.44 -5.18 -8.87
CA PHE A 53 5.98 -5.24 -8.72
C PHE A 53 5.32 -6.35 -9.56
N GLY A 54 6.07 -7.09 -10.38
CA GLY A 54 5.51 -8.11 -11.27
C GLY A 54 4.60 -7.54 -12.36
N MET A 55 4.75 -6.24 -12.68
CA MET A 55 3.90 -5.52 -13.60
C MET A 55 4.67 -5.20 -14.89
N SER A 56 3.98 -5.16 -16.04
CA SER A 56 4.59 -4.71 -17.28
C SER A 56 4.79 -3.19 -17.25
N TYR A 57 5.86 -2.71 -17.90
CA TYR A 57 6.11 -1.28 -18.05
C TYR A 57 4.92 -0.53 -18.67
N ARG A 58 4.20 -1.16 -19.61
CA ARG A 58 2.99 -0.60 -20.22
C ARG A 58 1.85 -0.40 -19.21
N ASN A 59 1.66 -1.35 -18.29
CA ASN A 59 0.66 -1.23 -17.24
C ASN A 59 1.04 -0.07 -16.28
N ALA A 60 2.32 0.04 -15.90
CA ALA A 60 2.82 1.17 -15.11
C ALA A 60 2.59 2.53 -15.78
N TRP A 61 2.82 2.64 -17.10
CA TRP A 61 2.50 3.87 -17.84
C TRP A 61 1.01 4.18 -17.88
N GLY A 62 0.16 3.17 -17.99
CA GLY A 62 -1.29 3.33 -17.83
C GLY A 62 -1.61 3.99 -16.49
N TYR A 63 -1.00 3.48 -15.41
CA TYR A 63 -1.16 4.05 -14.07
C TYR A 63 -0.58 5.47 -13.93
N LEU A 64 0.53 5.78 -14.59
CA LEU A 64 1.12 7.12 -14.56
C LEU A 64 0.26 8.14 -15.30
N ARG A 65 -0.36 7.77 -16.42
CA ARG A 65 -1.28 8.66 -17.14
C ARG A 65 -2.56 8.95 -16.38
N ASP A 66 -2.96 8.09 -15.45
CA ASP A 66 -4.10 8.40 -14.58
C ASP A 66 -3.79 9.58 -13.63
N PHE A 67 -2.51 9.93 -13.40
CA PHE A 67 -2.13 11.09 -12.57
C PHE A 67 -2.14 12.42 -13.30
N GLU A 68 -2.14 12.41 -14.64
CA GLU A 68 -2.37 13.59 -15.48
C GLU A 68 -3.85 14.00 -15.43
#